data_AF-A0A923ZPT2-F1
#
_entry.id   AF-A0A923ZPT2-F1
#
_cell.length_a   1.000
_cell.length_b   1.000
_cell.length_c   1.000
_cell.angle_alpha   90.00
_cell.angle_beta   90.00
_cell.angle_gamma   90.00
#
_symmetry.space_group_name_H-M   'P 1'
#
loop_
_entity.id
_entity.type
_entity.pdbx_description
1 polymer ?
#
loop_
_entity_poly.entity_id
_entity_poly.type
_entity_poly.pdbx_seq_one_letter_code
_entity_poly.pdbx_strand_id
1 'polypeptide(L)'
;MHILQPRIFFPDKVAIDDSKMVNKYATRKVAGAQQGASFSLGFMAESYIDFGPFFMFIPIFLVGWLMGFIYKTIMLQSINYLWGFTMVTSLWLNINCNGTPGTKVLGFILMYYIAFLFFRYLLMKPLDKYIRGGVF
;
A
#
# COMPACT_ATOMS: atom_id res chain seq x y z
N MET A 1 1.92 -14.17 -10.48
CA MET A 1 2.16 -14.09 -9.02
C MET A 1 3.55 -13.47 -8.75
N HIS A 2 3.73 -12.18 -9.08
CA HIS A 2 5.04 -11.48 -9.00
C HIS A 2 5.28 -10.88 -7.60
N ILE A 3 4.23 -10.45 -6.90
CA ILE A 3 4.33 -9.63 -5.68
C ILE A 3 4.93 -10.37 -4.48
N LEU A 4 4.79 -11.70 -4.42
CA LEU A 4 5.24 -12.52 -3.29
C LEU A 4 6.71 -12.98 -3.39
N GLN A 5 7.43 -12.61 -4.45
CA GLN A 5 8.82 -13.05 -4.69
C GLN A 5 9.81 -11.92 -4.40
N PRO A 6 10.58 -11.94 -3.29
CA PRO A 6 11.58 -10.92 -2.99
C PRO A 6 12.73 -10.98 -4.00
N ARG A 7 13.21 -9.81 -4.48
CA ARG A 7 14.34 -9.75 -5.44
C ARG A 7 15.65 -10.31 -4.90
N ILE A 8 15.80 -10.40 -3.58
CA ILE A 8 16.97 -11.01 -2.93
C ILE A 8 17.10 -12.49 -3.31
N PHE A 9 15.97 -13.20 -3.39
CA PHE A 9 15.94 -14.63 -3.73
C PHE A 9 15.72 -14.88 -5.23
N PHE A 10 15.28 -13.85 -5.98
CA PHE A 10 14.98 -13.95 -7.41
C PHE A 10 15.56 -12.71 -8.15
N PRO A 11 16.88 -12.70 -8.41
CA PRO A 11 17.57 -11.55 -9.03
C PRO A 11 17.16 -11.32 -10.49
N ASP A 12 16.87 -12.38 -11.26
CA ASP A 12 16.48 -12.29 -12.69
C ASP A 12 15.03 -11.83 -12.93
N LYS A 13 14.39 -11.28 -11.90
CA LYS A 13 12.98 -10.93 -11.93
C LYS A 13 12.75 -9.66 -12.74
N VAL A 14 12.00 -9.79 -13.83
CA VAL A 14 11.64 -8.70 -14.75
C VAL A 14 11.07 -7.49 -14.00
N ALA A 15 11.56 -6.30 -14.36
CA ALA A 15 11.08 -5.03 -13.82
C ALA A 15 9.58 -4.82 -14.15
N ILE A 16 8.83 -4.33 -13.16
CA ILE A 16 7.42 -3.97 -13.36
C ILE A 16 7.39 -2.67 -14.15
N ASP A 17 6.69 -2.68 -15.28
CA ASP A 17 6.54 -1.53 -16.17
C ASP A 17 5.06 -1.12 -16.24
N ASP A 18 4.68 -0.20 -15.35
CA ASP A 18 3.31 0.32 -15.26
C ASP A 18 2.91 1.14 -16.50
N SER A 19 3.90 1.71 -17.21
CA SER A 19 3.68 2.53 -18.41
C SER A 19 3.11 1.70 -19.57
N LYS A 20 3.19 0.36 -19.52
CA LYS A 20 2.59 -0.52 -20.54
C LYS A 20 1.07 -0.35 -20.61
N MET A 21 0.40 -0.27 -19.47
CA MET A 21 -1.05 -0.11 -19.44
C MET A 21 -1.46 1.28 -19.93
N VAL A 22 -0.73 2.33 -19.50
CA VAL A 22 -0.94 3.69 -20.00
C VAL A 22 -0.79 3.73 -21.52
N ASN A 23 0.30 3.19 -22.07
CA ASN A 23 0.56 3.20 -23.51
C ASN A 23 -0.42 2.35 -24.34
N LYS A 24 -1.07 1.36 -23.71
CA LYS A 24 -2.07 0.51 -24.36
C LYS A 24 -3.45 1.15 -24.40
N TYR A 25 -3.85 1.83 -23.33
CA TYR A 25 -5.23 2.31 -23.16
C TYR A 25 -5.40 3.84 -23.23
N ALA A 26 -4.34 4.62 -23.02
CA ALA A 26 -4.39 6.07 -23.14
C ALA A 26 -4.07 6.52 -24.58
N THR A 27 -4.73 7.58 -25.04
CA THR A 27 -4.48 8.18 -26.36
C THR A 27 -3.08 8.78 -26.48
N ARG A 28 -2.53 9.32 -25.39
CA ARG A 28 -1.18 9.86 -25.36
C ARG A 28 -0.20 8.82 -24.85
N LYS A 29 0.88 8.59 -25.61
CA LYS A 29 1.96 7.72 -25.20
C LYS A 29 2.86 8.42 -24.17
N VAL A 30 3.30 7.66 -23.18
CA VAL A 30 4.19 8.09 -22.09
C VAL A 30 5.49 7.31 -22.14
N ALA A 31 6.53 7.88 -21.54
CA ALA A 31 7.82 7.22 -21.46
C ALA A 31 7.72 5.90 -20.65
N GLY A 32 8.33 4.84 -21.18
CA GLY A 32 8.31 3.51 -20.58
C GLY A 32 9.51 3.23 -19.67
N ALA A 33 9.57 2.02 -19.10
CA ALA A 33 10.68 1.62 -18.23
C ALA A 33 12.07 1.74 -18.90
N GLN A 34 12.17 1.52 -20.22
CA GLN A 34 13.42 1.70 -20.98
C GLN A 34 13.91 3.15 -21.03
N GLN A 35 13.00 4.11 -20.84
CA GLN A 35 13.27 5.55 -20.82
C GLN A 35 13.33 6.09 -19.37
N GLY A 36 13.38 5.20 -18.37
CA GLY A 36 13.50 5.58 -16.96
C GLY A 36 12.22 6.12 -16.32
N ALA A 37 11.06 5.95 -16.97
CA ALA A 37 9.79 6.46 -16.47
C ALA A 37 8.79 5.34 -16.17
N SER A 38 7.97 5.55 -15.14
CA SER A 38 6.90 4.64 -14.72
C SER A 38 5.64 5.46 -14.45
N PHE A 39 4.71 5.42 -15.39
CA PHE A 39 3.42 6.06 -15.28
C PHE A 39 2.35 4.99 -15.08
N SER A 40 1.45 5.20 -14.13
CA SER A 40 0.29 4.33 -13.94
C SER A 40 -0.99 5.10 -14.26
N LEU A 41 -2.00 4.37 -14.72
CA LEU A 41 -3.36 4.87 -14.90
C LEU A 41 -4.07 5.09 -13.57
N GLY A 42 -3.56 4.49 -12.49
CA GLY A 42 -4.18 4.50 -11.18
C GLY A 42 -5.14 3.33 -10.99
N PHE A 43 -5.29 2.93 -9.73
CA PHE A 43 -6.08 1.77 -9.33
C PHE A 43 -7.53 1.81 -9.82
N MET A 44 -8.19 2.97 -9.83
CA MET A 44 -9.58 3.08 -10.30
C MET A 44 -9.70 2.81 -11.81
N ALA A 45 -8.79 3.39 -12.61
CA ALA A 45 -8.79 3.19 -14.05
C ALA A 45 -8.38 1.76 -14.44
N GLU A 46 -7.41 1.16 -13.74
CA GLU A 46 -7.05 -0.25 -13.88
C GLU A 46 -8.25 -1.16 -13.55
N SER A 47 -8.97 -0.87 -12.46
CA SER A 47 -10.18 -1.62 -12.08
C SER A 47 -11.29 -1.51 -13.14
N TYR A 48 -11.46 -0.35 -13.76
CA TYR A 48 -12.39 -0.17 -14.87
C TYR A 48 -12.00 -1.00 -16.09
N ILE A 49 -10.71 -1.05 -16.44
CA ILE A 49 -10.20 -1.82 -17.58
C ILE A 49 -10.39 -3.32 -17.37
N ASP A 50 -10.10 -3.81 -16.16
CA ASP A 50 -10.11 -5.26 -15.87
C ASP A 50 -11.53 -5.81 -15.63
N PHE A 51 -12.41 -5.03 -14.99
CA PHE A 51 -13.73 -5.50 -14.54
C PHE A 51 -14.90 -4.78 -15.23
N GLY A 52 -14.65 -3.72 -15.99
CA GLY A 52 -15.68 -2.92 -16.65
C GLY A 52 -16.43 -1.96 -15.70
N PRO A 53 -17.44 -1.25 -16.22
CA PRO A 53 -18.06 -0.10 -15.55
C PRO A 53 -18.78 -0.44 -14.24
N PHE A 54 -19.33 -1.64 -14.11
CA PHE A 54 -20.12 -2.03 -12.94
C PHE A 54 -19.33 -2.89 -11.95
N PHE A 55 -18.54 -3.84 -12.43
CA PHE A 55 -17.80 -4.73 -11.52
C PHE A 55 -16.52 -4.08 -10.96
N MET A 56 -16.04 -2.95 -11.50
CA MET A 56 -14.90 -2.21 -10.93
C MET A 56 -15.12 -1.77 -9.48
N PHE A 57 -16.36 -1.59 -9.05
CA PHE A 57 -16.67 -1.17 -7.68
C PHE A 57 -16.34 -2.26 -6.66
N ILE A 58 -16.31 -3.53 -7.06
CA ILE A 58 -15.96 -4.65 -6.19
C ILE A 58 -14.51 -4.54 -5.69
N PRO A 59 -13.47 -4.52 -6.54
CA PRO A 59 -12.10 -4.38 -6.06
C PRO A 59 -11.88 -3.05 -5.33
N ILE A 60 -12.50 -1.95 -5.79
CA ILE A 60 -12.40 -0.65 -5.11
C ILE A 60 -12.95 -0.73 -3.69
N PHE A 61 -14.12 -1.33 -3.52
CA PHE A 61 -14.73 -1.55 -2.22
C PHE A 61 -13.88 -2.46 -1.33
N LEU A 62 -13.34 -3.56 -1.88
CA LEU A 62 -12.50 -4.48 -1.11
C LEU A 62 -11.23 -3.79 -0.58
N VAL A 63 -10.60 -2.93 -1.36
CA VAL A 63 -9.45 -2.14 -0.90
C VAL A 63 -9.86 -1.17 0.21
N GLY A 64 -10.96 -0.44 0.04
CA GLY A 64 -11.48 0.46 1.07
C GLY A 64 -11.86 -0.29 2.37
N TRP A 65 -12.48 -1.46 2.24
CA TRP A 65 -12.84 -2.31 3.36
C TRP A 65 -11.62 -2.84 4.11
N LEU A 66 -10.59 -3.31 3.39
CA LEU A 66 -9.33 -3.74 3.97
C LEU A 66 -8.63 -2.58 4.71
N MET A 67 -8.63 -1.39 4.14
CA MET A 67 -8.10 -0.19 4.80
C MET A 67 -8.87 0.14 6.07
N GLY A 68 -10.20 0.10 6.04
CA GLY A 68 -11.04 0.32 7.23
C GLY A 68 -10.79 -0.73 8.31
N PHE A 69 -10.58 -1.99 7.92
CA PHE A 69 -10.20 -3.07 8.83
C PHE A 69 -8.85 -2.79 9.50
N ILE A 70 -7.83 -2.38 8.73
CA ILE A 70 -6.51 -2.07 9.27
C ILE A 70 -6.57 -0.85 10.18
N TYR A 71 -7.27 0.21 9.78
CA TYR A 71 -7.51 1.39 10.61
C TYR A 71 -8.12 1.01 11.96
N LYS A 72 -9.21 0.23 11.94
CA LYS A 72 -9.88 -0.25 13.15
C LYS A 72 -8.94 -1.07 14.02
N THR A 73 -8.13 -1.93 13.40
CA THR A 73 -7.17 -2.77 14.10
C THR A 73 -6.10 -1.94 14.79
N ILE A 74 -5.51 -0.96 14.11
CA ILE A 74 -4.48 -0.07 14.69
C ILE A 74 -5.05 0.70 15.88
N MET A 75 -6.25 1.28 15.74
CA MET A 75 -6.87 2.07 16.82
C MET A 75 -7.22 1.22 18.04
N LEU A 76 -7.73 0.00 17.86
CA LEU A 76 -8.12 -0.88 18.97
C LEU A 76 -6.94 -1.60 19.63
N GLN A 77 -5.84 -1.82 18.89
CA GLN A 77 -4.72 -2.64 19.36
C GLN A 77 -3.49 -1.83 19.81
N SER A 78 -3.51 -0.52 19.62
CA SER A 78 -2.46 0.37 20.13
C SER A 78 -2.57 0.54 21.65
N ILE A 79 -1.42 0.74 22.32
CA ILE A 79 -1.36 0.86 23.79
C ILE A 79 -2.16 2.08 24.29
N ASN A 80 -2.04 3.21 23.57
CA ASN A 80 -2.67 4.48 23.90
C ASN A 80 -3.18 5.13 22.61
N TYR A 81 -4.13 6.06 22.74
CA TYR A 81 -4.64 6.84 21.62
C TYR A 81 -3.54 7.56 20.84
N LEU A 82 -2.51 8.08 21.53
CA LEU A 82 -1.38 8.77 20.89
C LEU A 82 -0.71 7.89 19.83
N TRP A 83 -0.38 6.63 20.17
CA TRP A 83 0.24 5.70 19.23
C TRP A 83 -0.70 5.27 18.11
N GLY A 84 -1.99 5.10 18.42
CA GLY A 84 -2.99 4.80 17.39
C GLY A 84 -3.06 5.92 16.36
N PHE A 85 -3.13 7.17 16.81
CA PHE A 85 -3.19 8.34 15.94
C PHE A 85 -1.92 8.51 15.09
N THR A 86 -0.72 8.37 15.65
CA THR A 86 0.54 8.57 14.88
C THR A 86 0.70 7.55 13.75
N MET A 87 0.31 6.31 13.99
CA MET A 87 0.34 5.26 12.96
C MET A 87 -0.75 5.50 11.92
N VAL A 88 -1.97 5.78 12.36
CA VAL A 88 -3.09 6.04 11.45
C VAL A 88 -2.86 7.24 10.53
N THR A 89 -2.33 8.36 11.03
CA THR A 89 -2.06 9.54 10.19
C THR A 89 -1.06 9.23 9.08
N SER A 90 -0.04 8.42 9.40
CA SER A 90 0.94 7.94 8.43
C SER A 90 0.30 7.04 7.36
N LEU A 91 -0.63 6.17 7.76
CA LEU A 91 -1.41 5.36 6.82
C LEU A 91 -2.19 6.27 5.85
N TRP A 92 -2.90 7.29 6.35
CA TRP A 92 -3.73 8.20 5.55
C TRP A 92 -2.95 9.01 4.51
N LEU A 93 -1.73 9.44 4.82
CA LEU A 93 -0.89 10.16 3.84
C LEU A 93 -0.64 9.33 2.57
N ASN A 94 -0.51 8.02 2.73
CA ASN A 94 -0.25 7.11 1.62
C ASN A 94 -1.50 6.73 0.82
N ILE A 95 -2.69 7.18 1.24
CA ILE A 95 -3.98 6.90 0.57
C ILE A 95 -4.24 7.87 -0.59
N ASN A 96 -3.57 9.03 -0.64
CA ASN A 96 -3.68 10.02 -1.71
C ASN A 96 -3.02 9.59 -3.05
N CYS A 97 -3.08 8.28 -3.34
CA CYS A 97 -2.36 7.60 -4.40
C CYS A 97 -3.29 7.24 -5.57
N ASN A 98 -4.22 8.13 -5.96
CA ASN A 98 -5.14 7.89 -7.09
C ASN A 98 -4.41 7.53 -8.40
N GLY A 99 -3.16 7.96 -8.57
CA GLY A 99 -2.30 7.61 -9.71
C GLY A 99 -1.40 6.39 -9.52
N THR A 100 -1.61 5.57 -8.48
CA THR A 100 -0.78 4.38 -8.19
C THR A 100 -1.46 3.11 -8.68
N PRO A 101 -0.71 2.13 -9.25
CA PRO A 101 -1.26 0.85 -9.67
C PRO A 101 -1.93 0.10 -8.53
N GLY A 102 -3.01 -0.63 -8.81
CA GLY A 102 -3.74 -1.40 -7.82
C GLY A 102 -2.88 -2.41 -7.07
N THR A 103 -1.97 -3.06 -7.79
CA THR A 103 -1.04 -4.04 -7.21
C THR A 103 -0.07 -3.43 -6.19
N LYS A 104 0.37 -2.19 -6.42
CA LYS A 104 1.24 -1.45 -5.49
C LYS A 104 0.48 -0.95 -4.28
N VAL A 105 -0.75 -0.44 -4.49
CA VAL A 105 -1.64 -0.03 -3.39
C VAL A 105 -1.88 -1.20 -2.43
N LEU A 106 -2.25 -2.37 -2.96
CA LEU A 106 -2.50 -3.56 -2.15
C LEU A 106 -1.23 -4.03 -1.42
N GLY A 107 -0.09 -4.07 -2.11
CA GLY A 107 1.19 -4.44 -1.50
C GLY A 107 1.60 -3.50 -0.37
N PHE A 108 1.41 -2.19 -0.57
CA PHE A 108 1.68 -1.17 0.44
C PHE A 108 0.81 -1.34 1.69
N ILE A 109 -0.51 -1.50 1.52
CA ILE A 109 -1.46 -1.65 2.62
C ILE A 109 -1.11 -2.87 3.49
N LEU A 110 -0.83 -4.01 2.84
CA LEU A 110 -0.46 -5.24 3.55
C LEU A 110 0.89 -5.11 4.25
N MET A 111 1.89 -4.52 3.59
CA MET A 111 3.20 -4.29 4.20
C MET A 111 3.10 -3.37 5.41
N TYR A 112 2.30 -2.32 5.32
CA TYR A 112 2.06 -1.41 6.43
C TYR A 112 1.43 -2.14 7.63
N TYR A 113 0.46 -3.01 7.38
CA TYR A 113 -0.16 -3.81 8.42
C TYR A 113 0.84 -4.78 9.09
N ILE A 114 1.68 -5.47 8.31
CA ILE A 114 2.72 -6.35 8.84
C ILE A 114 3.73 -5.55 9.68
N ALA A 115 4.16 -4.38 9.19
CA ALA A 115 5.07 -3.50 9.91
C ALA A 115 4.46 -3.01 11.23
N PHE A 116 3.16 -2.67 11.24
CA PHE A 116 2.44 -2.34 12.46
C PHE A 116 2.42 -3.51 13.46
N LEU A 117 2.12 -4.73 13.01
CA LEU A 117 2.13 -5.90 13.89
C LEU A 117 3.52 -6.14 14.48
N PHE A 118 4.57 -6.08 13.67
CA PHE A 118 5.94 -6.22 14.13
C PHE A 118 6.31 -5.13 15.15
N PHE A 119 6.00 -3.87 14.85
CA PHE A 119 6.25 -2.75 15.74
C PHE A 119 5.51 -2.89 17.07
N ARG A 120 4.23 -3.28 17.00
CA ARG A 120 3.38 -3.54 18.18
C ARG A 120 3.98 -4.59 19.10
N TYR A 121 4.38 -5.73 18.55
CA TYR A 121 4.86 -6.86 19.35
C TYR A 121 6.28 -6.65 19.89
N LEU A 122 7.17 -6.00 19.13
CA LEU A 122 8.58 -5.89 19.48
C LEU A 122 8.94 -4.55 20.16
N LEU A 123 8.44 -3.42 19.63
CA LEU A 123 8.99 -2.10 19.92
C LEU A 123 8.04 -1.18 20.70
N MET A 124 6.73 -1.34 20.55
CA MET A 124 5.76 -0.37 21.04
C MET A 124 5.78 -0.21 22.57
N LYS A 125 5.86 -1.32 23.32
CA LYS A 125 5.95 -1.29 24.79
C LYS A 125 7.29 -0.74 25.32
N PRO A 126 8.47 -1.25 24.89
CA PRO A 126 9.74 -0.74 25.41
C PRO A 126 9.94 0.74 25.05
N LEU A 127 9.50 1.15 23.86
CA LEU A 127 9.61 2.55 23.43
C LEU A 127 8.65 3.47 24.22
N ASP A 128 7.42 3.05 24.48
CA ASP A 128 6.49 3.82 25.33
C ASP A 128 7.03 3.96 26.77
N LYS A 129 7.60 2.88 27.35
CA LYS A 129 8.27 2.92 28.66
C LYS A 129 9.44 3.90 28.67
N TYR A 130 10.29 3.86 27.63
CA TYR A 130 11.43 4.76 27.48
C TYR A 130 11.01 6.24 27.38
N ILE A 131 10.02 6.55 26.53
CA ILE A 131 9.50 7.92 26.35
C ILE A 131 8.88 8.46 27.64
N ARG A 132 8.23 7.60 28.43
CA ARG A 132 7.65 7.96 29.73
C ARG A 132 8.69 8.06 30.87
N GLY A 133 9.98 7.84 30.58
CA GLY A 133 11.06 7.92 31.56
C GLY A 133 11.17 6.71 32.50
N GLY A 134 10.57 5.57 32.14
CA GLY A 134 10.68 4.34 32.92
C GLY A 134 12.06 3.71 32.79
N VAL A 135 12.85 3.78 33.87
CA VAL A 135 14.19 3.16 33.99
C VAL A 135 14.15 1.66 33.62
N PHE A 136 15.20 1.20 32.92
CA PHE A 136 15.34 -0.13 32.32
C PHE A 136 14.88 -1.27 33.23
#